data_AF-A0A818X193-F1
#
_entry.id   AF-A0A818X193-F1
#
_cell.length_a   1.000
_cell.length_b   1.000
_cell.length_c   1.000
_cell.angle_alpha   90.00
_cell.angle_beta   90.00
_cell.angle_gamma   90.00
#
_symmetry.space_group_name_H-M   'P 1'
#
loop_
_entity.id
_entity.type
_entity.pdbx_description
1 polymer ?
#
loop_
_entity_poly.entity_id
_entity_poly.type
_entity_poly.pdbx_seq_one_letter_code
_entity_poly.pdbx_strand_id
1 'polypeptide(L)'
;MFVLLFVVIVSISAYSNDQFVCPGGNSSYLPVTLPTGWINGSVNCFDEGAQQPALDIFPINNDTYILRENKCINYEASFIYLLFGNNIALLIDSGATVSPISLPIQQHVESIILNWCIINKKERQDIELVVAHTHNHQDHIAGDAQFRDKLFTTVVGTTVDEVNQFFQLDNWPNTIGTYALDNQRHLAIIPIPGHANSSIAFYDCATGLLITGDSLLPGRLYISDFSADVESISRLINFIELNRLNITSILGAHIEMTQENKIDYPIAATYQPKERQLNMSLEQLHQLNNELQQQWKDGFNRRHKAYYDTFIFDPIPSQLPPLQPDGRVAVHGFILLPLDKSNYVWISHKPMFSTPNDFQLVYLATITNSTLDPVPLPTNITRLYNQWTIEPEKWSLNNLINGNLTSFRTKLYKGNFEQGGTYLCDITINIIQPLLTVVQLNISEVEPYQPLRYTSYFLTNSIIATKTYIHLYLLHQIRVQPDFDAIIHVIIDPANCTTDIDPSKLNNLLGKNGNEWAFPGIDNDIGYRLTPASGLVRAQLLGDIYSTTCTMQIVEEIQCTIGPDFYEDCNV
;
A
#
# COMPACT_ATOMS: atom_id res chain seq x y z
N MET A 1 40.76 -2.74 65.72
CA MET A 1 40.53 -2.45 64.30
C MET A 1 39.26 -3.20 63.90
N PHE A 2 38.11 -2.53 63.95
CA PHE A 2 36.80 -3.14 63.69
C PHE A 2 36.52 -3.11 62.19
N VAL A 3 36.23 -4.27 61.59
CA VAL A 3 35.80 -4.39 60.20
C VAL A 3 34.28 -4.20 60.16
N LEU A 4 33.82 -3.10 59.56
CA LEU A 4 32.40 -2.92 59.23
C LEU A 4 32.10 -3.67 57.92
N LEU A 5 31.19 -4.65 58.01
CA LEU A 5 30.58 -5.29 56.85
C LEU A 5 29.42 -4.39 56.37
N PHE A 6 29.53 -3.79 55.18
CA PHE A 6 28.40 -3.14 54.51
C PHE A 6 27.60 -4.22 53.79
N VAL A 7 26.42 -4.56 54.32
CA VAL A 7 25.41 -5.35 53.60
C VAL A 7 24.65 -4.37 52.70
N VAL A 8 24.87 -4.47 51.39
CA VAL A 8 24.05 -3.78 50.39
C VAL A 8 22.75 -4.58 50.24
N ILE A 9 21.67 -4.07 50.84
CA ILE A 9 20.32 -4.57 50.59
C ILE A 9 19.89 -3.99 49.24
N VAL A 10 19.99 -4.79 48.18
CA VAL A 10 19.34 -4.46 46.90
C VAL A 10 17.84 -4.61 47.13
N SER A 11 17.14 -3.48 47.24
CA SER A 11 15.69 -3.45 47.24
C SER A 11 15.22 -3.78 45.83
N ILE A 12 14.82 -5.04 45.60
CA ILE A 12 14.04 -5.38 44.42
C ILE A 12 12.66 -4.80 44.66
N SER A 13 12.38 -3.64 44.06
CA SER A 13 11.02 -3.13 43.94
C SER A 13 10.24 -4.15 43.13
N ALA A 14 9.39 -4.94 43.79
CA ALA A 14 8.40 -5.74 43.11
C ALA A 14 7.47 -4.78 42.37
N TYR A 15 7.58 -4.72 41.04
CA TYR A 15 6.51 -4.18 40.21
C TYR A 15 5.27 -5.02 40.51
N SER A 16 4.23 -4.40 41.08
CA SER A 16 2.90 -4.98 41.09
C SER A 16 2.44 -5.02 39.62
N ASN A 17 2.61 -6.17 38.98
CA ASN A 17 1.89 -6.48 37.75
C ASN A 17 0.42 -6.62 38.13
N ASP A 18 -0.30 -5.50 38.19
CA ASP A 18 -1.76 -5.56 38.22
C ASP A 18 -2.19 -6.25 36.94
N GLN A 19 -2.68 -7.48 37.09
CA GLN A 19 -3.19 -8.29 35.99
C GLN A 19 -4.34 -7.51 35.32
N PHE A 20 -4.32 -7.39 33.99
CA PHE A 20 -5.45 -6.83 33.27
C PHE A 20 -6.62 -7.82 33.39
N VAL A 21 -7.76 -7.33 33.87
CA VAL A 21 -8.95 -8.16 34.09
C VAL A 21 -10.14 -7.49 33.42
N CYS A 22 -10.79 -8.23 32.52
CA CYS A 22 -12.05 -7.80 31.95
C CYS A 22 -13.14 -7.69 33.05
N PRO A 23 -13.93 -6.60 33.07
CA PRO A 23 -15.06 -6.48 33.98
C PRO A 23 -16.03 -7.64 33.78
N GLY A 24 -16.61 -8.16 34.87
CA GLY A 24 -17.57 -9.27 34.82
C GLY A 24 -16.96 -10.69 34.86
N GLY A 25 -15.64 -10.84 34.79
CA GLY A 25 -14.97 -12.14 34.90
C GLY A 25 -15.37 -13.12 33.78
N ASN A 26 -15.61 -14.40 34.12
CA ASN A 26 -16.10 -15.45 33.21
C ASN A 26 -17.57 -15.24 32.73
N SER A 27 -18.03 -13.99 32.55
CA SER A 27 -19.28 -13.76 31.82
C SER A 27 -19.16 -14.34 30.42
N SER A 28 -20.23 -14.95 29.91
CA SER A 28 -20.24 -15.46 28.54
C SER A 28 -20.02 -14.31 27.56
N TYR A 29 -18.96 -14.40 26.76
CA TYR A 29 -18.71 -13.49 25.64
C TYR A 29 -19.96 -13.34 24.78
N LEU A 30 -20.20 -12.13 24.27
CA LEU A 30 -21.18 -11.91 23.23
C LEU A 30 -20.85 -12.81 22.04
N PRO A 31 -21.85 -13.43 21.39
CA PRO A 31 -21.61 -14.28 20.24
C PRO A 31 -20.92 -13.48 19.13
N VAL A 32 -19.93 -14.09 18.49
CA VAL A 32 -19.24 -13.54 17.32
C VAL A 32 -19.63 -14.39 16.12
N THR A 33 -20.32 -13.77 15.16
CA THR A 33 -20.58 -14.36 13.85
C THR A 33 -19.92 -13.47 12.81
N LEU A 34 -19.17 -14.06 11.88
CA LEU A 34 -18.58 -13.35 10.76
C LEU A 34 -19.29 -13.79 9.46
N PRO A 35 -19.41 -12.92 8.45
CA PRO A 35 -19.99 -13.32 7.18
C PRO A 35 -19.08 -14.31 6.46
N THR A 36 -19.65 -15.07 5.53
CA THR A 36 -18.90 -16.05 4.73
C THR A 36 -18.19 -15.43 3.53
N GLY A 37 -18.30 -14.13 3.33
CA GLY A 37 -17.67 -13.39 2.24
C GLY A 37 -18.04 -11.91 2.32
N TRP A 38 -17.31 -11.09 1.57
CA TRP A 38 -17.47 -9.65 1.52
C TRP A 38 -17.70 -9.17 0.10
N ILE A 39 -18.11 -7.91 -0.01
CA ILE A 39 -17.98 -7.16 -1.24
C ILE A 39 -16.53 -7.20 -1.75
N ASN A 40 -16.35 -7.76 -2.95
CA ASN A 40 -15.03 -8.08 -3.51
C ASN A 40 -14.67 -7.26 -4.75
N GLY A 41 -15.44 -6.19 -5.02
CA GLY A 41 -15.26 -5.30 -6.16
C GLY A 41 -15.77 -5.88 -7.48
N SER A 42 -15.17 -5.44 -8.59
CA SER A 42 -15.59 -5.81 -9.95
C SER A 42 -14.42 -5.80 -10.91
N VAL A 43 -14.45 -6.69 -11.92
CA VAL A 43 -13.51 -6.70 -13.06
C VAL A 43 -13.51 -5.33 -13.75
N ASN A 44 -14.69 -4.71 -13.87
CA ASN A 44 -14.84 -3.36 -14.41
C ASN A 44 -15.59 -2.48 -13.41
N CYS A 45 -14.83 -1.69 -12.64
CA CYS A 45 -15.38 -0.72 -11.70
C CYS A 45 -16.07 0.48 -12.37
N PHE A 46 -15.99 0.62 -13.70
CA PHE A 46 -16.71 1.63 -14.46
C PHE A 46 -18.02 1.12 -15.07
N ASP A 47 -18.37 -0.16 -14.88
CA ASP A 47 -19.65 -0.69 -15.36
C ASP A 47 -20.80 -0.22 -14.46
N GLU A 48 -21.56 0.76 -14.94
CA GLU A 48 -22.74 1.29 -14.26
C GLU A 48 -23.86 0.24 -14.08
N GLY A 49 -23.84 -0.84 -14.86
CA GLY A 49 -24.77 -1.97 -14.70
C GLY A 49 -24.42 -2.92 -13.55
N ALA A 50 -23.20 -2.82 -13.02
CA ALA A 50 -22.66 -3.65 -11.94
C ALA A 50 -22.57 -2.90 -10.59
N GLN A 51 -23.43 -1.91 -10.35
CA GLN A 51 -23.42 -1.09 -9.13
C GLN A 51 -23.51 -1.96 -7.87
N GLN A 52 -22.40 -2.04 -7.15
CA GLN A 52 -22.31 -2.56 -5.80
C GLN A 52 -22.33 -1.38 -4.80
N PRO A 53 -22.81 -1.58 -3.56
CA PRO A 53 -22.80 -0.51 -2.57
C PRO A 53 -21.37 -0.05 -2.26
N ALA A 54 -21.24 1.17 -1.73
CA ALA A 54 -19.95 1.71 -1.31
C ALA A 54 -19.36 0.97 -0.09
N LEU A 55 -20.24 0.43 0.75
CA LEU A 55 -19.91 -0.33 1.95
C LEU A 55 -20.76 -1.59 2.01
N ASP A 56 -20.13 -2.68 2.42
CA ASP A 56 -20.82 -3.81 3.01
C ASP A 56 -20.85 -3.63 4.54
N ILE A 57 -22.03 -3.76 5.16
CA ILE A 57 -22.24 -3.47 6.59
C ILE A 57 -22.82 -4.71 7.23
N PHE A 58 -22.07 -5.31 8.14
CA PHE A 58 -22.43 -6.59 8.77
C PHE A 58 -22.51 -6.47 10.30
N PRO A 59 -23.65 -6.82 10.93
CA PRO A 59 -23.75 -6.94 12.37
C PRO A 59 -23.14 -8.27 12.85
N ILE A 60 -21.99 -8.21 13.54
CA ILE A 60 -21.38 -9.37 14.20
C ILE A 60 -22.29 -9.89 15.32
N ASN A 61 -22.89 -8.95 16.06
CA ASN A 61 -23.96 -9.13 17.02
C ASN A 61 -24.74 -7.81 17.20
N ASN A 62 -25.60 -7.72 18.21
CA ASN A 62 -26.44 -6.54 18.44
C ASN A 62 -25.65 -5.25 18.73
N ASP A 63 -24.41 -5.37 19.23
CA ASP A 63 -23.61 -4.24 19.73
C ASP A 63 -22.26 -4.11 19.00
N THR A 64 -22.06 -4.85 17.91
CA THR A 64 -20.78 -4.91 17.19
C THR A 64 -21.05 -5.03 15.71
N TYR A 65 -20.52 -4.09 14.94
CA TYR A 65 -20.62 -4.05 13.49
C TYR A 65 -19.24 -4.01 12.87
N ILE A 66 -19.16 -4.54 11.66
CA ILE A 66 -18.01 -4.42 10.78
C ILE A 66 -18.50 -3.89 9.44
N LEU A 67 -17.74 -2.94 8.91
CA LEU A 67 -18.00 -2.28 7.64
C LEU A 67 -16.80 -2.54 6.72
N ARG A 68 -17.05 -2.88 5.46
CA ARG A 68 -16.02 -3.14 4.46
C ARG A 68 -16.22 -2.20 3.29
N GLU A 69 -15.22 -1.39 2.96
CA GLU A 69 -15.27 -0.56 1.76
C GLU A 69 -15.27 -1.41 0.48
N ASN A 70 -15.88 -0.87 -0.56
CA ASN A 70 -15.85 -1.47 -1.88
C ASN A 70 -14.48 -1.27 -2.55
N LYS A 71 -13.87 -2.36 -3.05
CA LYS A 71 -12.60 -2.32 -3.80
C LYS A 71 -12.62 -1.43 -5.04
N CYS A 72 -13.79 -1.14 -5.59
CA CYS A 72 -13.95 -0.19 -6.69
C CYS A 72 -13.83 1.29 -6.26
N ILE A 73 -14.00 1.61 -4.98
CA ILE A 73 -13.80 2.95 -4.44
C ILE A 73 -12.33 3.14 -4.09
N ASN A 74 -11.79 2.21 -3.30
CA ASN A 74 -10.38 2.13 -2.93
C ASN A 74 -9.96 0.65 -2.87
N TYR A 75 -8.85 0.29 -3.51
CA TYR A 75 -8.44 -1.11 -3.66
C TYR A 75 -8.12 -1.81 -2.33
N GLU A 76 -7.64 -1.06 -1.34
CA GLU A 76 -7.32 -1.56 0.01
C GLU A 76 -8.60 -1.97 0.72
N ALA A 77 -9.64 -1.16 0.46
CA ALA A 77 -11.01 -1.37 0.83
C ALA A 77 -11.20 -1.55 2.34
N SER A 78 -10.45 -0.85 3.18
CA SER A 78 -10.37 -0.98 4.65
C SER A 78 -11.61 -1.51 5.40
N PHE A 79 -11.37 -2.42 6.35
CA PHE A 79 -12.35 -2.83 7.35
C PHE A 79 -12.41 -1.81 8.49
N ILE A 80 -13.63 -1.45 8.87
CA ILE A 80 -13.93 -0.48 9.93
C ILE A 80 -14.83 -1.17 10.95
N TYR A 81 -14.57 -0.95 12.24
CA TYR A 81 -15.30 -1.62 13.32
C TYR A 81 -16.08 -0.63 14.17
N LEU A 82 -17.35 -0.91 14.46
CA LEU A 82 -18.19 -0.07 15.32
C LEU A 82 -18.69 -0.88 16.51
N LEU A 83 -18.26 -0.47 17.71
CA LEU A 83 -18.52 -1.15 18.97
C LEU A 83 -19.42 -0.28 19.84
N PHE A 84 -20.57 -0.79 20.27
CA PHE A 84 -21.48 -0.09 21.17
C PHE A 84 -21.27 -0.49 22.63
N GLY A 85 -21.09 0.51 23.49
CA GLY A 85 -21.42 0.43 24.90
C GLY A 85 -22.71 1.21 25.21
N ASN A 86 -23.06 1.29 26.48
CA ASN A 86 -24.28 1.94 26.95
C ASN A 86 -24.27 3.46 26.71
N ASN A 87 -23.11 4.12 26.67
CA ASN A 87 -23.00 5.57 26.52
C ASN A 87 -21.97 6.01 25.47
N ILE A 88 -21.09 5.11 25.04
CA ILE A 88 -20.06 5.40 24.05
C ILE A 88 -20.18 4.36 22.93
N ALA A 89 -20.18 4.83 21.68
CA ALA A 89 -19.90 4.02 20.51
C ALA A 89 -18.47 4.30 20.05
N LEU A 90 -17.64 3.26 19.90
CA LEU A 90 -16.27 3.36 19.40
C LEU A 90 -16.22 2.90 17.94
N LEU A 91 -15.88 3.82 17.04
CA LEU A 91 -15.51 3.52 15.67
C LEU A 91 -13.98 3.36 15.61
N ILE A 92 -13.51 2.21 15.13
CA ILE A 92 -12.10 1.91 14.92
C ILE A 92 -11.85 1.97 13.41
N ASP A 93 -10.99 2.90 13.04
CA ASP A 93 -10.70 3.36 11.68
C ASP A 93 -11.87 4.11 11.03
N SER A 94 -11.58 4.93 10.02
CA SER A 94 -12.56 5.79 9.32
C SER A 94 -12.58 5.59 7.81
N GLY A 95 -11.72 4.70 7.32
CA GLY A 95 -11.66 4.34 5.91
C GLY A 95 -10.68 5.17 5.08
N ALA A 96 -10.64 4.83 3.79
CA ALA A 96 -9.61 5.22 2.85
C ALA A 96 -10.01 6.31 1.85
N THR A 97 -11.19 6.88 2.05
CA THR A 97 -11.78 7.82 1.11
C THR A 97 -12.26 9.07 1.84
N VAL A 98 -11.72 10.23 1.47
CA VAL A 98 -12.15 11.52 2.03
C VAL A 98 -13.52 11.94 1.50
N SER A 99 -13.92 11.43 0.33
CA SER A 99 -15.12 11.80 -0.38
C SER A 99 -16.41 11.36 0.31
N PRO A 100 -17.29 12.28 0.74
CA PRO A 100 -18.63 11.92 1.19
C PRO A 100 -19.57 11.58 0.02
N ILE A 101 -19.14 11.73 -1.23
CA ILE A 101 -19.93 11.36 -2.41
C ILE A 101 -19.66 9.90 -2.76
N SER A 102 -18.39 9.51 -2.88
CA SER A 102 -17.99 8.14 -3.17
C SER A 102 -18.22 7.23 -1.95
N LEU A 103 -17.87 7.71 -0.76
CA LEU A 103 -17.99 6.96 0.50
C LEU A 103 -18.52 7.84 1.64
N PRO A 104 -19.85 7.96 1.82
CA PRO A 104 -20.46 8.73 2.91
C PRO A 104 -20.37 8.02 4.28
N ILE A 105 -19.16 7.65 4.72
CA ILE A 105 -18.93 6.82 5.91
C ILE A 105 -19.60 7.38 7.16
N GLN A 106 -19.55 8.71 7.37
CA GLN A 106 -20.20 9.32 8.54
C GLN A 106 -21.72 9.13 8.54
N GLN A 107 -22.37 9.21 7.38
CA GLN A 107 -23.83 9.02 7.28
C GLN A 107 -24.22 7.56 7.55
N HIS A 108 -23.41 6.61 7.06
CA HIS A 108 -23.61 5.19 7.34
C HIS A 108 -23.46 4.87 8.83
N VAL A 109 -22.39 5.35 9.47
CA VAL A 109 -22.16 5.17 10.90
C VAL A 109 -23.29 5.80 11.73
N GLU A 110 -23.69 7.04 11.42
CA GLU A 110 -24.78 7.72 12.11
C GLU A 110 -26.11 6.96 11.97
N SER A 111 -26.38 6.39 10.79
CA SER A 111 -27.57 5.57 10.56
C SER A 111 -27.57 4.30 11.42
N ILE A 112 -26.41 3.65 11.59
CA ILE A 112 -26.27 2.49 12.49
C ILE A 112 -26.52 2.90 13.93
N ILE A 113 -25.93 4.02 14.39
CA ILE A 113 -26.10 4.53 15.77
C ILE A 113 -27.58 4.84 16.05
N LEU A 114 -28.27 5.53 15.13
CA LEU A 114 -29.69 5.86 15.30
C LEU A 114 -30.56 4.60 15.39
N ASN A 115 -30.31 3.60 14.53
CA ASN A 115 -31.03 2.33 14.58
C ASN A 115 -30.77 1.58 15.90
N TRP A 116 -29.52 1.54 16.35
CA TRP A 116 -29.15 0.94 17.62
C TRP A 116 -29.83 1.65 18.81
N CYS A 117 -29.90 2.99 18.79
CA CYS A 117 -30.59 3.79 19.81
C CYS A 117 -32.10 3.46 19.85
N ILE A 118 -32.76 3.34 18.70
CA ILE A 118 -34.17 2.97 18.61
C ILE A 118 -34.43 1.60 19.26
N ILE A 119 -33.59 0.61 18.94
CA ILE A 119 -33.71 -0.76 19.49
C ILE A 119 -33.51 -0.76 21.01
N ASN A 120 -32.53 0.01 21.49
CA ASN A 120 -32.15 0.07 22.90
C ASN A 120 -32.89 1.14 23.72
N LYS A 121 -33.88 1.83 23.12
CA LYS A 121 -34.70 2.88 23.76
C LYS A 121 -33.84 4.00 24.36
N LYS A 122 -32.88 4.48 23.58
CA LYS A 122 -31.97 5.59 23.93
C LYS A 122 -32.18 6.75 22.97
N GLU A 123 -31.82 7.95 23.42
CA GLU A 123 -31.73 9.12 22.55
C GLU A 123 -30.33 9.20 21.94
N ARG A 124 -30.22 9.73 20.71
CA ARG A 124 -28.92 9.86 20.01
C ARG A 124 -27.89 10.66 20.82
N GLN A 125 -28.35 11.68 21.53
CA GLN A 125 -27.52 12.56 22.35
C GLN A 125 -26.93 11.90 23.60
N ASP A 126 -27.44 10.71 23.98
CA ASP A 126 -26.94 9.93 25.11
C ASP A 126 -25.72 9.08 24.74
N ILE A 127 -25.37 9.03 23.45
CA ILE A 127 -24.29 8.25 22.88
C ILE A 127 -23.21 9.18 22.33
N GLU A 128 -22.02 9.15 22.94
CA GLU A 128 -20.82 9.75 22.35
C GLU A 128 -20.23 8.78 21.31
N LEU A 129 -19.98 9.26 20.10
CA LEU A 129 -19.19 8.55 19.10
C LEU A 129 -17.72 8.93 19.27
N VAL A 130 -16.85 7.96 19.53
CA VAL A 130 -15.40 8.14 19.51
C VAL A 130 -14.86 7.48 18.25
N VAL A 131 -14.17 8.24 17.41
CA VAL A 131 -13.46 7.75 16.23
C VAL A 131 -11.98 7.66 16.59
N ALA A 132 -11.46 6.45 16.66
CA ALA A 132 -10.05 6.16 16.94
C ALA A 132 -9.50 5.26 15.83
N HIS A 133 -8.18 5.10 15.78
CA HIS A 133 -7.53 4.42 14.67
C HIS A 133 -6.57 3.36 15.17
N THR A 134 -6.44 2.28 14.41
CA THR A 134 -5.39 1.28 14.63
C THR A 134 -4.02 1.90 14.34
N HIS A 135 -3.90 2.82 13.38
CA HIS A 135 -2.71 3.63 13.13
C HIS A 135 -3.00 4.82 12.19
N ASN A 136 -1.95 5.51 11.70
CA ASN A 136 -2.07 6.80 11.01
C ASN A 136 -1.95 6.75 9.47
N HIS A 137 -2.00 5.58 8.84
CA HIS A 137 -2.03 5.52 7.38
C HIS A 137 -3.37 6.00 6.83
N GLN A 138 -3.32 6.51 5.61
CA GLN A 138 -4.42 7.28 5.04
C GLN A 138 -5.68 6.46 4.85
N ASP A 139 -5.53 5.19 4.59
CA ASP A 139 -6.59 4.21 4.44
C ASP A 139 -7.35 3.87 5.74
N HIS A 140 -6.85 4.37 6.88
CA HIS A 140 -7.50 4.28 8.19
C HIS A 140 -8.07 5.62 8.68
N ILE A 141 -7.62 6.75 8.12
CA ILE A 141 -7.89 8.10 8.67
C ILE A 141 -8.48 9.08 7.64
N ALA A 142 -8.59 8.72 6.36
CA ALA A 142 -9.05 9.64 5.32
C ALA A 142 -10.50 10.09 5.57
N GLY A 143 -11.32 9.25 6.19
CA GLY A 143 -12.70 9.55 6.54
C GLY A 143 -12.88 10.56 7.67
N ASP A 144 -11.85 10.88 8.46
CA ASP A 144 -11.93 11.76 9.64
C ASP A 144 -12.63 13.09 9.37
N ALA A 145 -12.36 13.69 8.21
CA ALA A 145 -12.91 14.99 7.84
C ALA A 145 -14.45 14.96 7.80
N GLN A 146 -15.06 13.79 7.59
CA GLN A 146 -16.51 13.62 7.63
C GLN A 146 -17.07 13.62 9.05
N PHE A 147 -16.26 13.30 10.07
CA PHE A 147 -16.64 13.20 11.49
C PHE A 147 -16.28 14.43 12.31
N ARG A 148 -15.27 15.22 11.90
CA ARG A 148 -14.91 16.47 12.58
C ARG A 148 -16.11 17.42 12.64
N ASP A 149 -16.23 18.11 13.77
CA ASP A 149 -17.30 19.07 14.08
C ASP A 149 -18.73 18.50 14.10
N LYS A 150 -18.90 17.16 14.08
CA LYS A 150 -20.20 16.52 14.27
C LYS A 150 -20.57 16.52 15.76
N LEU A 151 -21.86 16.70 16.04
CA LEU A 151 -22.38 16.66 17.40
C LEU A 151 -22.18 15.28 18.01
N PHE A 152 -21.84 15.25 19.30
CA PHE A 152 -21.63 14.02 20.06
C PHE A 152 -20.55 13.12 19.43
N THR A 153 -19.52 13.72 18.83
CA THR A 153 -18.43 13.00 18.17
C THR A 153 -17.09 13.54 18.60
N THR A 154 -16.19 12.64 18.98
CA THR A 154 -14.78 12.90 19.29
C THR A 154 -13.92 12.14 18.29
N VAL A 155 -13.01 12.83 17.59
CA VAL A 155 -12.00 12.19 16.72
C VAL A 155 -10.66 12.24 17.43
N VAL A 156 -10.06 11.07 17.69
CA VAL A 156 -8.78 10.93 18.38
C VAL A 156 -7.65 11.28 17.41
N GLY A 157 -6.62 12.00 17.89
CA GLY A 157 -5.44 12.32 17.08
C GLY A 157 -4.66 11.07 16.68
N THR A 158 -3.83 11.18 15.64
CA THR A 158 -3.17 10.03 15.00
C THR A 158 -1.68 9.95 15.27
N THR A 159 -1.10 10.96 15.94
CA THR A 159 0.29 10.94 16.40
C THR A 159 0.43 10.10 17.67
N VAL A 160 1.64 9.59 17.93
CA VAL A 160 1.93 8.82 19.17
C VAL A 160 1.52 9.60 20.42
N ASP A 161 1.85 10.89 20.48
CA ASP A 161 1.56 11.74 21.64
C ASP A 161 0.05 11.93 21.86
N GLU A 162 -0.73 12.13 20.80
CA GLU A 162 -2.18 12.31 20.89
C GLU A 162 -2.89 10.99 21.27
N VAL A 163 -2.49 9.87 20.66
CA VAL A 163 -3.00 8.53 20.99
C VAL A 163 -2.69 8.20 22.45
N ASN A 164 -1.44 8.46 22.88
CA ASN A 164 -1.01 8.27 24.26
C ASN A 164 -1.83 9.12 25.22
N GLN A 165 -1.97 10.41 24.95
CA GLN A 165 -2.73 11.34 25.79
C GLN A 165 -4.20 10.90 25.94
N PHE A 166 -4.83 10.43 24.86
CA PHE A 166 -6.23 10.02 24.89
C PHE A 166 -6.44 8.71 25.66
N PHE A 167 -5.62 7.69 25.41
CA PHE A 167 -5.75 6.36 26.01
C PHE A 167 -4.93 6.14 27.29
N GLN A 168 -4.24 7.17 27.77
CA GLN A 168 -3.42 7.16 29.00
C GLN A 168 -2.30 6.11 28.94
N LEU A 169 -1.46 6.18 27.90
CA LEU A 169 -0.39 5.21 27.61
C LEU A 169 0.99 5.74 28.07
N ASP A 170 1.06 6.34 29.27
CA ASP A 170 2.12 7.26 29.73
C ASP A 170 3.58 6.76 29.60
N ASN A 171 3.81 5.45 29.50
CA ASN A 171 5.11 4.83 29.26
C ASN A 171 5.10 4.06 27.92
N TRP A 172 4.81 4.77 26.83
CA TRP A 172 4.77 4.20 25.48
C TRP A 172 6.11 3.51 25.12
N PRO A 173 6.10 2.31 24.50
CA PRO A 173 4.94 1.47 24.15
C PRO A 173 4.60 0.39 25.20
N ASN A 174 5.09 0.52 26.44
CA ASN A 174 5.01 -0.53 27.46
C ASN A 174 3.71 -0.50 28.30
N THR A 175 3.05 0.64 28.42
CA THR A 175 1.77 0.74 29.13
C THR A 175 0.64 0.16 28.30
N ILE A 176 -0.17 -0.72 28.90
CA ILE A 176 -1.45 -1.16 28.34
C ILE A 176 -2.56 -0.28 28.92
N GLY A 177 -3.31 0.40 28.06
CA GLY A 177 -4.44 1.23 28.45
C GLY A 177 -5.70 0.41 28.68
N THR A 178 -6.62 0.91 29.51
CA THR A 178 -7.99 0.38 29.63
C THR A 178 -8.96 1.47 29.23
N TYR A 179 -9.82 1.17 28.25
CA TYR A 179 -10.84 2.11 27.77
C TYR A 179 -12.24 1.53 27.97
N ALA A 180 -13.07 2.18 28.79
CA ALA A 180 -14.41 1.71 29.12
C ALA A 180 -15.46 2.36 28.20
N LEU A 181 -16.18 1.57 27.41
CA LEU A 181 -17.36 2.06 26.66
C LEU A 181 -18.58 2.22 27.57
N ASP A 182 -18.63 1.38 28.61
CA ASP A 182 -19.54 1.46 29.75
C ASP A 182 -18.98 0.63 30.92
N ASN A 183 -19.78 0.37 31.96
CA ASN A 183 -19.38 -0.37 33.15
C ASN A 183 -19.11 -1.89 32.92
N GLN A 184 -19.48 -2.43 31.76
CA GLN A 184 -19.43 -3.86 31.43
C GLN A 184 -18.54 -4.17 30.21
N ARG A 185 -18.44 -3.25 29.24
CA ARG A 185 -17.64 -3.40 28.03
C ARG A 185 -16.42 -2.50 28.07
N HIS A 186 -15.28 -3.11 28.35
CA HIS A 186 -13.97 -2.45 28.35
C HIS A 186 -13.09 -2.99 27.22
N LEU A 187 -12.15 -2.17 26.77
CA LEU A 187 -11.10 -2.55 25.84
C LEU A 187 -9.73 -2.44 26.51
N ALA A 188 -8.85 -3.39 26.18
CA ALA A 188 -7.41 -3.20 26.36
C ALA A 188 -6.86 -2.47 25.13
N ILE A 189 -6.10 -1.41 25.36
CA ILE A 189 -5.42 -0.61 24.32
C ILE A 189 -3.93 -0.94 24.37
N ILE A 190 -3.43 -1.61 23.34
CA ILE A 190 -2.13 -2.27 23.36
C ILE A 190 -1.23 -1.60 22.32
N PRO A 191 -0.22 -0.80 22.72
CA PRO A 191 0.76 -0.27 21.77
C PRO A 191 1.47 -1.39 21.02
N ILE A 192 1.51 -1.29 19.69
CA ILE A 192 2.20 -2.22 18.79
C ILE A 192 2.95 -1.49 17.66
N PRO A 193 3.85 -0.52 17.97
CA PRO A 193 4.66 0.12 16.93
C PRO A 193 5.47 -0.90 16.12
N GLY A 194 5.58 -0.69 14.81
CA GLY A 194 6.26 -1.58 13.89
C GLY A 194 5.88 -1.28 12.44
N HIS A 195 4.64 -1.62 12.08
CA HIS A 195 4.03 -1.19 10.82
C HIS A 195 3.99 0.34 10.70
N ALA A 196 3.45 1.02 11.72
CA ALA A 196 3.53 2.46 11.90
C ALA A 196 3.90 2.81 13.35
N ASN A 197 4.42 4.02 13.58
CA ASN A 197 4.90 4.40 14.90
C ASN A 197 3.79 4.54 15.95
N SER A 198 2.57 4.91 15.55
CA SER A 198 1.40 5.08 16.43
C SER A 198 0.48 3.86 16.46
N SER A 199 0.90 2.73 15.91
CA SER A 199 0.07 1.52 15.84
C SER A 199 -0.34 1.01 17.22
N ILE A 200 -1.64 0.73 17.38
CA ILE A 200 -2.26 0.13 18.57
C ILE A 200 -3.20 -1.03 18.17
N ALA A 201 -3.31 -2.03 19.03
CA ALA A 201 -4.34 -3.06 18.96
C ALA A 201 -5.42 -2.84 20.02
N PHE A 202 -6.64 -3.26 19.69
CA PHE A 202 -7.79 -3.20 20.58
C PHE A 202 -8.24 -4.62 20.93
N TYR A 203 -8.22 -4.97 22.22
CA TYR A 203 -8.84 -6.20 22.70
C TYR A 203 -10.18 -5.88 23.37
N ASP A 204 -11.30 -6.33 22.81
CA ASP A 204 -12.64 -6.09 23.34
C ASP A 204 -13.07 -7.20 24.31
N CYS A 205 -13.17 -6.86 25.60
CA CYS A 205 -13.55 -7.82 26.64
C CYS A 205 -14.93 -8.45 26.43
N ALA A 206 -15.87 -7.77 25.76
CA ALA A 206 -17.22 -8.31 25.58
C ALA A 206 -17.28 -9.42 24.52
N THR A 207 -16.41 -9.39 23.52
CA THR A 207 -16.44 -10.33 22.37
C THR A 207 -15.22 -11.23 22.29
N GLY A 208 -14.11 -10.87 22.93
CA GLY A 208 -12.81 -11.54 22.77
C GLY A 208 -12.14 -11.25 21.42
N LEU A 209 -12.63 -10.27 20.66
CA LEU A 209 -12.02 -9.84 19.41
C LEU A 209 -10.74 -9.07 19.70
N LEU A 210 -9.70 -9.35 18.92
CA LEU A 210 -8.46 -8.58 18.90
C LEU A 210 -8.33 -7.90 17.53
N ILE A 211 -8.43 -6.58 17.50
CA ILE A 211 -8.31 -5.78 16.28
C ILE A 211 -6.87 -5.28 16.17
N THR A 212 -6.17 -5.66 15.11
CA THR A 212 -4.71 -5.46 14.95
C THR A 212 -4.33 -4.50 13.83
N GLY A 213 -5.31 -3.95 13.10
CA GLY A 213 -5.04 -3.16 11.90
C GLY A 213 -4.14 -3.93 10.93
N ASP A 214 -3.03 -3.31 10.54
CA ASP A 214 -2.09 -3.85 9.56
C ASP A 214 -0.97 -4.71 10.14
N SER A 215 -0.97 -4.91 11.46
CA SER A 215 0.08 -5.71 12.10
C SER A 215 -0.13 -7.23 11.94
N LEU A 216 -1.39 -7.68 11.88
CA LEU A 216 -1.73 -9.05 11.49
C LEU A 216 -3.07 -9.05 10.78
N LEU A 217 -3.06 -9.46 9.51
CA LEU A 217 -4.21 -9.55 8.64
C LEU A 217 -3.97 -10.62 7.57
N PRO A 218 -5.03 -11.09 6.87
CA PRO A 218 -4.85 -12.04 5.78
C PRO A 218 -4.34 -11.35 4.51
N GLY A 219 -3.08 -10.91 4.52
CA GLY A 219 -2.44 -10.15 3.43
C GLY A 219 -0.93 -9.97 3.61
N ARG A 220 -0.34 -9.03 2.85
CA ARG A 220 1.07 -8.64 3.00
C ARG A 220 1.21 -7.70 4.20
N LEU A 221 2.05 -8.09 5.14
CA LEU A 221 2.38 -7.33 6.34
C LEU A 221 3.61 -6.48 6.03
N TYR A 222 3.37 -5.20 5.71
CA TYR A 222 4.44 -4.23 5.49
C TYR A 222 4.99 -3.75 6.83
N ILE A 223 6.31 -3.71 6.98
CA ILE A 223 6.94 -3.32 8.25
C ILE A 223 7.88 -2.15 8.04
N SER A 224 7.64 -1.06 8.79
CA SER A 224 8.42 0.19 8.69
C SER A 224 9.56 0.24 9.70
N ASP A 225 9.37 -0.33 10.89
CA ASP A 225 10.42 -0.57 11.89
C ASP A 225 10.40 -2.04 12.35
N PHE A 226 11.29 -2.84 11.75
CA PHE A 226 11.46 -4.25 12.07
C PHE A 226 11.71 -4.49 13.56
N SER A 227 12.53 -3.65 14.21
CA SER A 227 12.94 -3.88 15.60
C SER A 227 11.76 -3.66 16.55
N ALA A 228 11.03 -2.57 16.33
CA ALA A 228 9.82 -2.27 17.08
C ALA A 228 8.76 -3.36 16.88
N ASP A 229 8.60 -3.86 15.66
CA ASP A 229 7.62 -4.90 15.33
C ASP A 229 7.89 -6.22 16.09
N VAL A 230 9.15 -6.67 16.11
CA VAL A 230 9.60 -7.83 16.90
C VAL A 230 9.20 -7.70 18.37
N GLU A 231 9.48 -6.55 18.98
CA GLU A 231 9.15 -6.28 20.38
C GLU A 231 7.64 -6.18 20.62
N SER A 232 6.90 -5.57 19.68
CA SER A 232 5.46 -5.37 19.73
C SER A 232 4.67 -6.67 19.66
N ILE A 233 4.97 -7.53 18.69
CA ILE A 233 4.30 -8.83 18.56
C ILE A 233 4.60 -9.72 19.78
N SER A 234 5.84 -9.70 20.29
CA SER A 234 6.19 -10.41 21.52
C SER A 234 5.47 -9.87 22.76
N ARG A 235 5.35 -8.54 22.89
CA ARG A 235 4.58 -7.90 23.99
C ARG A 235 3.10 -8.26 23.92
N LEU A 236 2.51 -8.25 22.72
CA LEU A 236 1.11 -8.61 22.50
C LEU A 236 0.83 -10.06 22.91
N ILE A 237 1.65 -11.02 22.47
CA ILE A 237 1.52 -12.43 22.87
C ILE A 237 1.67 -12.59 24.38
N ASN A 238 2.71 -12.00 24.97
CA ASN A 238 2.94 -12.06 26.42
C ASN A 238 1.75 -11.49 27.20
N PHE A 239 1.17 -10.39 26.73
CA PHE A 239 -0.02 -9.79 27.34
C PHE A 239 -1.23 -10.74 27.29
N ILE A 240 -1.48 -11.38 26.15
CA ILE A 240 -2.56 -12.36 25.97
C ILE A 240 -2.39 -13.54 26.93
N GLU A 241 -1.18 -14.12 26.97
CA GLU A 241 -0.89 -15.31 27.76
C GLU A 241 -0.89 -15.05 29.27
N LEU A 242 -0.23 -13.98 29.72
CA LEU A 242 -0.14 -13.62 31.14
C LEU A 242 -1.52 -13.33 31.75
N ASN A 243 -2.40 -12.68 30.98
CA ASN A 243 -3.74 -12.36 31.43
C ASN A 243 -4.77 -13.45 31.09
N ARG A 244 -4.37 -14.51 30.39
CA ARG A 244 -5.22 -15.63 29.94
C ARG A 244 -6.44 -15.15 29.15
N LEU A 245 -6.21 -14.20 28.25
CA LEU A 245 -7.28 -13.63 27.43
C LEU A 245 -7.81 -14.69 26.46
N ASN A 246 -9.13 -14.75 26.33
CA ASN A 246 -9.75 -15.59 25.30
C ASN A 246 -9.82 -14.79 24.00
N ILE A 247 -9.17 -15.30 22.95
CA ILE A 247 -9.20 -14.70 21.62
C ILE A 247 -10.22 -15.47 20.80
N THR A 248 -11.37 -14.86 20.52
CA THR A 248 -12.40 -15.47 19.66
C THR A 248 -12.01 -15.35 18.19
N SER A 249 -11.42 -14.22 17.80
CA SER A 249 -10.81 -14.00 16.50
C SER A 249 -9.87 -12.79 16.55
N ILE A 250 -8.84 -12.80 15.70
CA ILE A 250 -8.03 -11.62 15.40
C ILE A 250 -8.52 -11.04 14.07
N LEU A 251 -8.79 -9.74 14.01
CA LEU A 251 -9.32 -9.05 12.84
C LEU A 251 -8.36 -7.91 12.42
N GLY A 252 -7.94 -7.93 11.16
CA GLY A 252 -7.08 -6.91 10.56
C GLY A 252 -7.84 -5.85 9.77
N ALA A 253 -7.17 -4.98 9.01
CA ALA A 253 -7.86 -3.95 8.24
C ALA A 253 -8.06 -4.28 6.74
N HIS A 254 -7.38 -5.31 6.21
CA HIS A 254 -7.49 -5.70 4.81
C HIS A 254 -7.48 -7.21 4.61
N ILE A 255 -7.97 -7.65 3.44
CA ILE A 255 -7.70 -8.96 2.90
C ILE A 255 -6.98 -8.76 1.56
N GLU A 256 -5.85 -9.43 1.42
CA GLU A 256 -5.09 -9.49 0.17
C GLU A 256 -4.79 -10.94 -0.23
N MET A 257 -4.84 -11.89 0.71
CA MET A 257 -4.60 -13.30 0.38
C MET A 257 -5.78 -13.91 -0.38
N THR A 258 -5.45 -14.71 -1.40
CA THR A 258 -6.40 -15.61 -2.05
C THR A 258 -6.68 -16.82 -1.16
N GLN A 259 -7.75 -17.57 -1.45
CA GLN A 259 -8.04 -18.86 -0.80
C GLN A 259 -6.94 -19.92 -1.02
N GLU A 260 -6.05 -19.72 -1.98
CA GLU A 260 -4.89 -20.59 -2.19
C GLU A 260 -3.73 -20.19 -1.28
N ASN A 261 -3.03 -21.18 -0.72
CA ASN A 261 -2.02 -20.93 0.30
C ASN A 261 -0.82 -20.17 -0.29
N LYS A 262 -0.34 -19.15 0.43
CA LYS A 262 0.84 -18.35 0.08
C LYS A 262 0.70 -17.50 -1.19
N ILE A 263 -0.50 -17.43 -1.75
CA ILE A 263 -0.80 -16.65 -2.94
C ILE A 263 -1.67 -15.48 -2.54
N ASP A 264 -1.16 -14.28 -2.73
CA ASP A 264 -1.88 -13.03 -2.58
C ASP A 264 -2.39 -12.49 -3.92
N TYR A 265 -3.44 -11.70 -3.84
CA TYR A 265 -3.83 -10.83 -4.93
C TYR A 265 -2.75 -9.76 -5.12
N PRO A 266 -2.46 -9.41 -6.38
CA PRO A 266 -1.56 -8.30 -6.65
C PRO A 266 -1.95 -7.03 -5.89
N ILE A 267 -0.95 -6.28 -5.41
CA ILE A 267 -1.17 -4.95 -4.83
C ILE A 267 -2.06 -4.14 -5.78
N ALA A 268 -3.02 -3.41 -5.23
CA ALA A 268 -3.98 -2.64 -6.01
C ALA A 268 -4.99 -3.39 -6.89
N ALA A 269 -5.18 -4.69 -6.65
CA ALA A 269 -6.29 -5.43 -7.26
C ALA A 269 -7.66 -4.90 -6.80
N THR A 270 -8.49 -4.47 -7.76
CA THR A 270 -9.85 -3.95 -7.54
C THR A 270 -10.93 -5.04 -7.57
N TYR A 271 -10.55 -6.30 -7.82
CA TYR A 271 -11.46 -7.46 -7.87
C TYR A 271 -10.82 -8.68 -7.22
N GLN A 272 -11.44 -9.21 -6.16
CA GLN A 272 -10.88 -10.30 -5.34
C GLN A 272 -11.94 -11.39 -5.01
N PRO A 273 -12.53 -12.06 -6.02
CA PRO A 273 -13.68 -12.95 -5.80
C PRO A 273 -13.39 -14.22 -4.98
N LYS A 274 -12.11 -14.56 -4.82
CA LYS A 274 -11.62 -15.72 -4.07
C LYS A 274 -10.71 -15.27 -2.92
N GLU A 275 -10.98 -14.11 -2.33
CA GLU A 275 -10.29 -13.67 -1.13
C GLU A 275 -10.54 -14.63 0.05
N ARG A 276 -9.59 -14.66 1.00
CA ARG A 276 -9.74 -15.39 2.26
C ARG A 276 -10.79 -14.74 3.16
N GLN A 277 -11.17 -15.48 4.19
CA GLN A 277 -11.90 -14.88 5.30
C GLN A 277 -10.99 -13.92 6.09
N LEU A 278 -11.60 -12.90 6.68
CA LEU A 278 -10.90 -11.90 7.49
C LEU A 278 -10.29 -12.48 8.78
N ASN A 279 -10.91 -13.51 9.34
CA ASN A 279 -10.56 -14.00 10.66
C ASN A 279 -9.17 -14.65 10.70
N MET A 280 -8.35 -14.14 11.59
CA MET A 280 -7.06 -14.70 11.99
C MET A 280 -7.16 -15.30 13.39
N SER A 281 -6.15 -16.06 13.78
CA SER A 281 -6.09 -16.87 15.00
C SER A 281 -4.79 -16.63 15.78
N LEU A 282 -4.80 -17.02 17.05
CA LEU A 282 -3.61 -16.94 17.90
C LEU A 282 -2.44 -17.78 17.35
N GLU A 283 -2.73 -18.90 16.68
CA GLU A 283 -1.69 -19.71 16.01
C GLU A 283 -0.96 -18.90 14.93
N GLN A 284 -1.68 -18.14 14.11
CA GLN A 284 -1.07 -17.29 13.08
C GLN A 284 -0.28 -16.12 13.68
N LEU A 285 -0.73 -15.56 14.81
CA LEU A 285 0.06 -14.56 15.54
C LEU A 285 1.38 -15.15 16.06
N HIS A 286 1.37 -16.39 16.55
CA HIS A 286 2.62 -17.09 16.92
C HIS A 286 3.50 -17.39 15.72
N GLN A 287 2.93 -17.71 14.55
CA GLN A 287 3.71 -17.89 13.31
C GLN A 287 4.47 -16.62 12.95
N LEU A 288 3.80 -15.47 12.96
CA LEU A 288 4.43 -14.16 12.73
C LEU A 288 5.54 -13.88 13.76
N ASN A 289 5.25 -14.07 15.05
CA ASN A 289 6.24 -13.84 16.10
C ASN A 289 7.50 -14.71 15.93
N ASN A 290 7.32 -15.98 15.57
CA ASN A 290 8.45 -16.89 15.37
C ASN A 290 9.31 -16.47 14.17
N GLU A 291 8.69 -16.01 13.07
CA GLU A 291 9.41 -15.49 11.90
C GLU A 291 10.25 -14.25 12.26
N LEU A 292 9.60 -13.27 12.90
CA LEU A 292 10.24 -12.04 13.38
C LEU A 292 11.43 -12.33 14.29
N GLN A 293 11.24 -13.19 15.30
CA GLN A 293 12.28 -13.56 16.25
C GLN A 293 13.45 -14.31 15.58
N GLN A 294 13.14 -15.18 14.62
CA GLN A 294 14.16 -15.93 13.88
C GLN A 294 15.02 -14.99 13.02
N GLN A 295 14.40 -14.12 12.23
CA GLN A 295 15.11 -13.13 11.41
C GLN A 295 15.86 -12.10 12.27
N TRP A 296 15.31 -11.70 13.43
CA TRP A 296 16.01 -10.85 14.41
C TRP A 296 17.31 -11.50 14.88
N LYS A 297 17.24 -12.78 15.27
CA LYS A 297 18.39 -13.57 15.73
C LYS A 297 19.44 -13.79 14.65
N ASP A 298 19.01 -14.02 13.41
CA ASP A 298 19.91 -14.25 12.27
C ASP A 298 20.60 -12.96 11.78
N GLY A 299 20.02 -11.80 12.12
CA GLY A 299 20.58 -10.48 11.89
C GLY A 299 20.23 -9.89 10.51
N PHE A 300 20.54 -8.60 10.33
CA PHE A 300 20.14 -7.81 9.15
C PHE A 300 20.40 -8.53 7.82
N ASN A 301 21.60 -9.07 7.62
CA ASN A 301 22.02 -9.74 6.38
C ASN A 301 21.22 -11.01 6.00
N ARG A 302 20.35 -11.51 6.88
CA ARG A 302 19.48 -12.68 6.67
C ARG A 302 18.00 -12.32 6.59
N ARG A 303 17.65 -11.02 6.69
CA ARG A 303 16.26 -10.58 6.54
C ARG A 303 15.76 -10.83 5.13
N HIS A 304 14.50 -11.26 5.03
CA HIS A 304 13.87 -11.65 3.78
C HIS A 304 12.35 -11.60 3.88
N LYS A 305 11.69 -11.59 2.72
CA LYS A 305 10.25 -11.78 2.60
C LYS A 305 9.88 -13.25 2.88
N ALA A 306 8.88 -13.50 3.71
CA ALA A 306 8.47 -14.86 4.11
C ALA A 306 6.99 -15.12 3.82
N TYR A 307 6.66 -16.34 3.40
CA TYR A 307 5.34 -16.70 2.84
C TYR A 307 4.64 -17.75 3.69
N TYR A 308 3.51 -17.36 4.29
CA TYR A 308 2.63 -18.23 5.06
C TYR A 308 1.31 -18.47 4.32
N ASP A 309 0.55 -19.47 4.75
CA ASP A 309 -0.69 -19.85 4.08
C ASP A 309 -1.71 -18.71 4.03
N THR A 310 -1.67 -17.84 5.04
CA THR A 310 -2.69 -16.81 5.28
C THR A 310 -2.15 -15.39 5.36
N PHE A 311 -0.84 -15.19 5.32
CA PHE A 311 -0.24 -13.86 5.27
C PHE A 311 1.15 -13.94 4.64
N ILE A 312 1.70 -12.80 4.24
CA ILE A 312 3.06 -12.69 3.75
C ILE A 312 3.76 -11.63 4.59
N PHE A 313 4.91 -11.97 5.17
CA PHE A 313 5.75 -11.03 5.88
C PHE A 313 6.65 -10.30 4.87
N ASP A 314 6.54 -8.98 4.75
CA ASP A 314 7.23 -8.18 3.72
C ASP A 314 7.93 -6.93 4.32
N PRO A 315 9.20 -7.04 4.73
CA PRO A 315 9.98 -5.88 5.13
C PRO A 315 10.10 -4.90 3.97
N ILE A 316 9.93 -3.60 4.24
CA ILE A 316 10.14 -2.59 3.20
C ILE A 316 11.60 -2.66 2.68
N PRO A 317 11.88 -2.25 1.43
CA PRO A 317 13.22 -2.41 0.83
C PRO A 317 14.38 -1.85 1.67
N SER A 318 14.17 -0.77 2.43
CA SER A 318 15.21 -0.20 3.31
C SER A 318 15.59 -1.09 4.49
N GLN A 319 14.75 -2.08 4.82
CA GLN A 319 14.99 -3.08 5.86
C GLN A 319 15.57 -4.38 5.32
N LEU A 320 15.59 -4.55 4.00
CA LEU A 320 16.26 -5.66 3.34
C LEU A 320 17.75 -5.32 3.14
N PRO A 321 18.66 -6.30 3.25
CA PRO A 321 20.05 -6.10 2.89
C PRO A 321 20.20 -5.59 1.45
N PRO A 322 21.18 -4.71 1.19
CA PRO A 322 21.59 -4.41 -0.17
C PRO A 322 21.85 -5.69 -0.96
N LEU A 323 21.52 -5.66 -2.25
CA LEU A 323 21.83 -6.78 -3.13
C LEU A 323 23.34 -7.03 -3.11
N GLN A 324 23.76 -8.29 -3.28
CA GLN A 324 25.18 -8.63 -3.34
C GLN A 324 25.90 -7.76 -4.39
N PRO A 325 26.91 -6.94 -4.01
CA PRO A 325 27.64 -6.10 -4.96
C PRO A 325 28.25 -6.93 -6.07
N ASP A 326 28.37 -6.34 -7.26
CA ASP A 326 28.93 -6.98 -8.46
C ASP A 326 28.18 -8.23 -8.95
N GLY A 327 26.95 -8.45 -8.47
CA GLY A 327 26.01 -9.40 -9.07
C GLY A 327 25.35 -8.83 -10.33
N ARG A 328 24.74 -9.68 -11.15
CA ARG A 328 24.04 -9.28 -12.40
C ARG A 328 24.91 -8.43 -13.32
N VAL A 329 26.09 -8.93 -13.69
CA VAL A 329 27.01 -8.22 -14.60
C VAL A 329 26.66 -8.58 -16.05
N ALA A 330 26.17 -7.60 -16.81
CA ALA A 330 25.87 -7.77 -18.23
C ALA A 330 25.92 -6.43 -18.99
N VAL A 331 25.68 -6.48 -20.30
CA VAL A 331 25.24 -5.31 -21.05
C VAL A 331 23.74 -5.19 -20.80
N HIS A 332 23.34 -4.15 -20.09
CA HIS A 332 21.93 -3.87 -19.79
C HIS A 332 21.41 -2.86 -20.81
N GLY A 333 20.38 -3.24 -21.59
CA GLY A 333 19.74 -2.33 -22.53
C GLY A 333 18.82 -1.35 -21.81
N PHE A 334 18.77 -0.10 -22.26
CA PHE A 334 17.81 0.88 -21.74
C PHE A 334 17.14 1.68 -22.84
N ILE A 335 15.94 2.13 -22.53
CA ILE A 335 15.13 3.05 -23.33
C ILE A 335 15.29 4.44 -22.72
N LEU A 336 15.65 5.40 -23.57
CA LEU A 336 15.75 6.81 -23.23
C LEU A 336 14.44 7.50 -23.56
N LEU A 337 13.90 8.23 -22.58
CA LEU A 337 12.64 8.97 -22.68
C LEU A 337 12.94 10.46 -22.42
N PRO A 338 13.14 11.27 -23.49
CA PRO A 338 13.55 12.66 -23.37
C PRO A 338 12.47 13.55 -22.75
N LEU A 339 12.87 14.40 -21.79
CA LEU A 339 11.95 15.31 -21.12
C LEU A 339 11.86 16.68 -21.77
N ASP A 340 13.02 17.24 -22.10
CA ASP A 340 13.14 18.57 -22.68
C ASP A 340 14.50 18.74 -23.39
N LYS A 341 14.84 19.98 -23.76
CA LYS A 341 16.14 20.33 -24.36
C LYS A 341 17.27 20.47 -23.34
N SER A 342 17.01 20.28 -22.05
CA SER A 342 17.96 20.48 -20.95
C SER A 342 18.76 19.22 -20.63
N ASN A 343 18.76 18.24 -21.54
CA ASN A 343 19.46 16.94 -21.41
C ASN A 343 18.97 16.07 -20.24
N TYR A 344 17.81 16.35 -19.66
CA TYR A 344 17.16 15.46 -18.70
C TYR A 344 16.37 14.37 -19.43
N VAL A 345 16.49 13.15 -18.93
CA VAL A 345 15.83 11.97 -19.49
C VAL A 345 15.33 11.06 -18.39
N TRP A 346 14.15 10.47 -18.58
CA TRP A 346 13.82 9.21 -17.92
C TRP A 346 14.55 8.07 -18.63
N ILE A 347 15.04 7.11 -17.86
CA ILE A 347 15.66 5.90 -18.39
C ILE A 347 14.89 4.70 -17.85
N SER A 348 14.37 3.89 -18.76
CA SER A 348 13.72 2.61 -18.44
C SER A 348 14.64 1.46 -18.81
N HIS A 349 14.88 0.54 -17.88
CA HIS A 349 15.59 -0.71 -18.15
C HIS A 349 14.76 -1.61 -19.06
N LYS A 350 15.41 -2.37 -19.95
CA LYS A 350 14.77 -3.46 -20.71
C LYS A 350 14.85 -4.76 -19.87
N PRO A 351 13.77 -5.16 -19.18
CA PRO A 351 13.83 -6.25 -18.21
C PRO A 351 13.77 -7.64 -18.87
N MET A 352 13.99 -8.69 -18.08
CA MET A 352 13.67 -10.10 -18.36
C MET A 352 13.14 -10.75 -17.09
N PHE A 353 12.45 -11.88 -17.15
CA PHE A 353 12.14 -12.65 -15.92
C PHE A 353 13.37 -13.39 -15.35
N SER A 354 14.48 -13.41 -16.09
CA SER A 354 15.71 -14.11 -15.72
C SER A 354 16.88 -13.17 -15.45
N THR A 355 17.73 -13.57 -14.50
CA THR A 355 19.03 -12.94 -14.26
C THR A 355 19.86 -12.98 -15.55
N PRO A 356 20.56 -11.88 -15.92
CA PRO A 356 20.89 -10.72 -15.09
C PRO A 356 19.94 -9.52 -15.20
N ASN A 357 18.83 -9.63 -15.94
CA ASN A 357 17.91 -8.51 -16.23
C ASN A 357 16.58 -8.60 -15.45
N ASP A 358 16.55 -9.34 -14.33
CA ASP A 358 15.36 -9.66 -13.50
C ASP A 358 14.78 -8.48 -12.71
N PHE A 359 14.91 -7.26 -13.22
CA PHE A 359 14.36 -6.06 -12.60
C PHE A 359 13.72 -5.14 -13.64
N GLN A 360 12.53 -4.64 -13.35
CA GLN A 360 11.98 -3.46 -14.00
C GLN A 360 12.42 -2.22 -13.23
N LEU A 361 13.13 -1.31 -13.91
CA LEU A 361 13.74 -0.13 -13.29
C LEU A 361 13.43 1.14 -14.08
N VAL A 362 13.14 2.24 -13.36
CA VAL A 362 13.10 3.59 -13.94
C VAL A 362 13.81 4.59 -13.04
N TYR A 363 14.60 5.47 -13.66
CA TYR A 363 15.30 6.55 -12.96
C TYR A 363 15.48 7.80 -13.84
N LEU A 364 15.69 8.93 -13.16
CA LEU A 364 16.03 10.18 -13.82
C LEU A 364 17.54 10.25 -14.06
N ALA A 365 17.94 10.83 -15.18
CA ALA A 365 19.34 11.08 -15.47
C ALA A 365 19.55 12.37 -16.27
N THR A 366 20.80 12.81 -16.32
CA THR A 366 21.26 13.86 -17.25
C THR A 366 22.29 13.32 -18.23
N ILE A 367 22.27 13.85 -19.45
CA ILE A 367 23.23 13.53 -20.50
C ILE A 367 24.36 14.55 -20.53
N THR A 368 25.61 14.08 -20.53
CA THR A 368 26.83 14.91 -20.64
C THR A 368 27.86 14.26 -21.57
N ASN A 369 28.95 14.97 -21.86
CA ASN A 369 30.12 14.48 -22.60
C ASN A 369 29.77 13.80 -23.94
N SER A 370 28.78 14.35 -24.65
CA SER A 370 28.36 13.84 -25.95
C SER A 370 29.45 14.06 -27.01
N THR A 371 29.65 13.09 -27.90
CA THR A 371 30.53 13.26 -29.07
C THR A 371 29.90 14.12 -30.17
N LEU A 372 28.60 14.42 -30.07
CA LEU A 372 27.88 15.39 -30.91
C LEU A 372 27.20 16.46 -30.05
N ASP A 373 27.36 17.74 -30.41
CA ASP A 373 26.77 18.89 -29.73
C ASP A 373 25.94 19.75 -30.72
N PRO A 374 24.64 19.94 -30.50
CA PRO A 374 23.82 19.38 -29.41
C PRO A 374 23.64 17.87 -29.52
N VAL A 375 23.31 17.22 -28.40
CA VAL A 375 22.92 15.80 -28.38
C VAL A 375 21.75 15.63 -29.36
N PRO A 376 21.79 14.64 -30.28
CA PRO A 376 20.80 14.49 -31.34
C PRO A 376 19.46 13.90 -30.84
N LEU A 377 18.91 14.44 -29.76
CA LEU A 377 17.61 14.10 -29.18
C LEU A 377 16.45 14.70 -30.00
N PRO A 378 15.24 14.12 -29.91
CA PRO A 378 14.07 14.65 -30.60
C PRO A 378 13.73 16.05 -30.10
N THR A 379 13.47 16.96 -31.04
CA THR A 379 13.11 18.35 -30.71
C THR A 379 11.63 18.52 -30.37
N ASN A 380 10.78 17.60 -30.83
CA ASN A 380 9.39 17.50 -30.44
C ASN A 380 9.24 16.43 -29.36
N ILE A 381 8.96 16.85 -28.14
CA ILE A 381 8.73 15.95 -27.00
C ILE A 381 7.26 15.54 -26.87
N THR A 382 6.33 16.26 -27.52
CA THR A 382 4.91 15.91 -27.52
C THR A 382 4.60 14.71 -28.43
N ARG A 383 5.59 14.26 -29.22
CA ARG A 383 5.60 12.99 -29.94
C ARG A 383 7.02 12.66 -30.41
N LEU A 384 7.57 11.52 -29.99
CA LEU A 384 8.92 11.07 -30.27
C LEU A 384 9.07 10.42 -31.66
N TYR A 385 8.01 9.79 -32.17
CA TYR A 385 7.97 9.03 -33.45
C TYR A 385 8.91 7.82 -33.56
N ASN A 386 9.91 7.72 -32.70
CA ASN A 386 10.91 6.66 -32.71
C ASN A 386 11.26 6.34 -31.26
N GLN A 387 11.61 5.09 -31.01
CA GLN A 387 12.30 4.70 -29.80
C GLN A 387 13.71 5.30 -29.79
N TRP A 388 14.25 5.55 -28.59
CA TRP A 388 15.64 5.94 -28.38
C TRP A 388 16.22 4.96 -27.37
N THR A 389 17.33 4.32 -27.72
CA THR A 389 17.94 3.30 -26.86
C THR A 389 19.40 3.57 -26.62
N ILE A 390 19.90 3.06 -25.51
CA ILE A 390 21.32 3.14 -25.14
C ILE A 390 21.89 1.75 -24.88
N GLU A 391 23.12 1.56 -25.36
CA GLU A 391 23.92 0.34 -25.21
C GLU A 391 25.18 0.67 -24.41
N PRO A 392 25.20 0.41 -23.09
CA PRO A 392 26.36 0.68 -22.26
C PRO A 392 27.39 -0.46 -22.34
N GLU A 393 28.57 -0.23 -21.76
CA GLU A 393 29.51 -1.32 -21.47
C GLU A 393 28.96 -2.26 -20.39
N LYS A 394 29.65 -3.39 -20.15
CA LYS A 394 29.26 -4.33 -19.11
C LYS A 394 29.46 -3.75 -17.71
N TRP A 395 28.43 -3.79 -16.87
CA TRP A 395 28.51 -3.40 -15.45
C TRP A 395 27.42 -4.13 -14.63
N SER A 396 27.47 -3.99 -13.30
CA SER A 396 26.58 -4.69 -12.36
C SER A 396 25.26 -3.96 -12.12
N LEU A 397 24.13 -4.60 -12.41
CA LEU A 397 22.80 -4.06 -12.10
C LEU A 397 22.61 -3.85 -10.59
N ASN A 398 23.15 -4.73 -9.77
CA ASN A 398 23.10 -4.58 -8.31
C ASN A 398 23.81 -3.30 -7.85
N ASN A 399 24.92 -2.91 -8.48
CA ASN A 399 25.60 -1.66 -8.13
C ASN A 399 24.76 -0.43 -8.51
N LEU A 400 23.95 -0.47 -9.57
CA LEU A 400 22.99 0.59 -9.88
C LEU A 400 21.90 0.67 -8.80
N ILE A 401 21.28 -0.46 -8.46
CA ILE A 401 20.17 -0.53 -7.49
C ILE A 401 20.64 -0.10 -6.09
N ASN A 402 21.84 -0.51 -5.67
CA ASN A 402 22.42 -0.13 -4.39
C ASN A 402 22.95 1.33 -4.36
N GLY A 403 22.95 2.04 -5.50
CA GLY A 403 23.48 3.40 -5.61
C GLY A 403 25.01 3.52 -5.70
N ASN A 404 25.73 2.41 -5.88
CA ASN A 404 27.18 2.39 -6.06
C ASN A 404 27.62 2.87 -7.47
N LEU A 405 26.75 2.73 -8.48
CA LEU A 405 26.97 3.25 -9.83
C LEU A 405 26.27 4.61 -9.99
N THR A 406 27.05 5.68 -10.20
CA THR A 406 26.53 7.05 -10.30
C THR A 406 26.55 7.62 -11.72
N SER A 407 27.36 7.05 -12.61
CA SER A 407 27.42 7.45 -14.02
C SER A 407 28.05 6.35 -14.88
N PHE A 408 27.73 6.31 -16.17
CA PHE A 408 28.36 5.40 -17.12
C PHE A 408 28.42 5.98 -18.55
N ARG A 409 29.38 5.51 -19.34
CA ARG A 409 29.48 5.79 -20.79
C ARG A 409 28.60 4.83 -21.57
N THR A 410 27.97 5.32 -22.62
CA THR A 410 27.08 4.52 -23.46
C THR A 410 27.00 5.07 -24.87
N LYS A 411 26.64 4.21 -25.81
CA LYS A 411 26.25 4.61 -27.17
C LYS A 411 24.77 4.96 -27.20
N LEU A 412 24.41 5.99 -27.96
CA LEU A 412 23.02 6.41 -28.21
C LEU A 412 22.57 5.98 -29.61
N TYR A 413 21.38 5.39 -29.70
CA TYR A 413 20.76 4.94 -30.93
C TYR A 413 19.38 5.58 -31.13
N LYS A 414 19.04 5.87 -32.39
CA LYS A 414 17.66 6.07 -32.84
C LYS A 414 17.08 4.72 -33.27
N GLY A 415 16.00 4.29 -32.63
CA GLY A 415 15.45 2.93 -32.74
C GLY A 415 16.05 1.97 -31.71
N ASN A 416 15.65 0.70 -31.79
CA ASN A 416 16.14 -0.37 -30.92
C ASN A 416 17.56 -0.82 -31.34
N PHE A 417 18.56 -0.65 -30.47
CA PHE A 417 19.94 -1.03 -30.77
C PHE A 417 20.10 -2.53 -31.07
N GLU A 418 19.22 -3.39 -30.54
CA GLU A 418 19.26 -4.85 -30.76
C GLU A 418 18.62 -5.26 -32.09
N GLN A 419 17.81 -4.40 -32.69
CA GLN A 419 17.04 -4.68 -33.91
C GLN A 419 17.38 -3.70 -35.04
N GLY A 420 18.65 -3.31 -35.17
CA GLY A 420 19.12 -2.51 -36.30
C GLY A 420 18.94 -0.99 -36.17
N GLY A 421 18.79 -0.48 -34.94
CA GLY A 421 18.79 0.95 -34.64
C GLY A 421 20.03 1.68 -35.19
N THR A 422 19.87 2.96 -35.50
CA THR A 422 20.95 3.79 -36.06
C THR A 422 21.77 4.42 -34.94
N TYR A 423 23.06 4.06 -34.87
CA TYR A 423 24.01 4.72 -33.97
C TYR A 423 24.12 6.22 -34.27
N LEU A 424 24.12 7.03 -33.22
CA LEU A 424 24.21 8.49 -33.34
C LEU A 424 25.52 9.04 -32.77
N CYS A 425 25.79 8.77 -31.50
CA CYS A 425 26.94 9.32 -30.77
C CYS A 425 27.18 8.57 -29.46
N ASP A 426 28.31 8.85 -28.81
CA ASP A 426 28.60 8.38 -27.46
C ASP A 426 28.27 9.47 -26.46
N ILE A 427 27.66 9.09 -25.34
CA ILE A 427 27.24 10.00 -24.28
C ILE A 427 27.65 9.44 -22.90
N THR A 428 27.61 10.31 -21.88
CA THR A 428 27.66 9.92 -20.48
C THR A 428 26.30 10.13 -19.85
N ILE A 429 25.77 9.09 -19.21
CA ILE A 429 24.58 9.14 -18.37
C ILE A 429 25.04 9.40 -16.93
N ASN A 430 24.54 10.47 -16.31
CA ASN A 430 24.69 10.72 -14.88
C ASN A 430 23.37 10.43 -14.18
N ILE A 431 23.39 9.46 -13.27
CA ILE A 431 22.21 8.93 -12.59
C ILE A 431 21.82 9.87 -11.45
N ILE A 432 20.53 10.18 -11.35
CA ILE A 432 19.95 10.93 -10.23
C ILE A 432 19.22 9.94 -9.33
N GLN A 433 19.73 9.76 -8.12
CA GLN A 433 19.14 8.90 -7.09
C GLN A 433 18.04 9.66 -6.30
N PRO A 434 17.07 8.96 -5.69
CA PRO A 434 16.85 7.51 -5.78
C PRO A 434 16.26 7.08 -7.14
N LEU A 435 16.44 5.81 -7.51
CA LEU A 435 15.63 5.18 -8.56
C LEU A 435 14.15 5.28 -8.16
N LEU A 436 13.26 5.57 -9.12
CA LEU A 436 11.83 5.76 -8.86
C LEU A 436 11.04 4.45 -8.94
N THR A 437 11.45 3.53 -9.80
CA THR A 437 10.89 2.18 -9.84
C THR A 437 12.02 1.18 -9.75
N VAL A 438 11.86 0.24 -8.81
CA VAL A 438 12.77 -0.88 -8.58
C VAL A 438 11.92 -2.09 -8.21
N VAL A 439 11.51 -2.86 -9.22
CA VAL A 439 10.70 -4.07 -9.03
C VAL A 439 11.48 -5.27 -9.51
N GLN A 440 11.81 -6.19 -8.61
CA GLN A 440 12.36 -7.48 -9.01
C GLN A 440 11.25 -8.30 -9.65
N LEU A 441 11.48 -8.77 -10.87
CA LEU A 441 10.55 -9.66 -11.55
C LEU A 441 10.73 -11.06 -10.99
N ASN A 442 9.67 -11.60 -10.38
CA ASN A 442 9.70 -12.88 -9.68
C ASN A 442 8.85 -13.91 -10.40
N ILE A 443 9.47 -15.02 -10.81
CA ILE A 443 8.79 -16.16 -11.43
C ILE A 443 7.77 -16.86 -10.50
N SER A 444 7.79 -16.55 -9.20
CA SER A 444 6.87 -17.11 -8.21
C SER A 444 5.53 -16.39 -8.13
N GLU A 445 5.41 -15.22 -8.75
CA GLU A 445 4.10 -14.54 -8.87
C GLU A 445 3.23 -15.32 -9.87
N VAL A 446 2.01 -15.67 -9.47
CA VAL A 446 1.12 -16.58 -10.23
C VAL A 446 -0.15 -15.93 -10.74
N GLU A 447 -0.57 -14.81 -10.14
CA GLU A 447 -1.76 -14.05 -10.55
C GLU A 447 -1.34 -12.74 -11.24
N PRO A 448 -1.75 -12.49 -12.50
CA PRO A 448 -1.46 -11.23 -13.16
C PRO A 448 -2.29 -10.10 -12.53
N TYR A 449 -1.98 -8.84 -12.86
CA TYR A 449 -2.85 -7.72 -12.48
C TYR A 449 -4.22 -7.86 -13.16
N GLN A 450 -5.31 -7.69 -12.40
CA GLN A 450 -6.69 -7.91 -12.86
C GLN A 450 -7.49 -6.60 -12.92
N PRO A 451 -6.81 -5.46 -13.12
CA PRO A 451 -6.83 -4.88 -14.47
C PRO A 451 -5.44 -4.62 -15.05
N LEU A 452 -5.37 -4.23 -16.33
CA LEU A 452 -4.16 -3.69 -16.95
C LEU A 452 -3.64 -2.48 -16.15
N ARG A 453 -2.33 -2.41 -15.90
CA ARG A 453 -1.72 -1.40 -15.02
C ARG A 453 -0.49 -0.72 -15.60
N TYR A 454 -0.35 0.56 -15.28
CA TYR A 454 0.80 1.36 -15.67
C TYR A 454 1.27 2.29 -14.55
N THR A 455 2.58 2.52 -14.49
CA THR A 455 3.21 3.55 -13.67
C THR A 455 3.48 4.78 -14.52
N SER A 456 3.13 5.97 -14.03
CA SER A 456 3.27 7.22 -14.77
C SER A 456 4.49 8.04 -14.39
N TYR A 457 5.10 8.67 -15.39
CA TYR A 457 6.22 9.58 -15.29
C TYR A 457 5.91 10.86 -16.05
N PHE A 458 6.08 11.98 -15.38
CA PHE A 458 5.81 13.29 -15.93
C PHE A 458 6.74 13.59 -17.10
N LEU A 459 6.14 14.08 -18.19
CA LEU A 459 6.88 14.55 -19.36
C LEU A 459 6.84 16.08 -19.43
N THR A 460 5.65 16.66 -19.64
CA THR A 460 5.49 18.10 -19.80
C THR A 460 4.03 18.52 -19.68
N ASN A 461 3.78 19.83 -19.65
CA ASN A 461 2.44 20.41 -19.80
C ASN A 461 2.33 21.15 -21.13
N SER A 462 1.17 21.08 -21.77
CA SER A 462 0.85 21.92 -22.93
C SER A 462 -0.45 22.70 -22.73
N ILE A 463 -0.58 23.82 -23.42
CA ILE A 463 -1.79 24.66 -23.36
C ILE A 463 -2.36 24.79 -24.77
N ILE A 464 -3.59 24.33 -24.97
CA ILE A 464 -4.31 24.44 -26.25
C ILE A 464 -5.68 25.06 -25.98
N ALA A 465 -5.97 26.20 -26.64
CA ALA A 465 -7.25 26.90 -26.50
C ALA A 465 -7.68 27.11 -25.03
N THR A 466 -6.75 27.55 -24.17
CA THR A 466 -6.90 27.79 -22.71
C THR A 466 -7.04 26.53 -21.83
N LYS A 467 -7.07 25.34 -22.40
CA LYS A 467 -7.00 24.07 -21.66
C LYS A 467 -5.56 23.67 -21.39
N THR A 468 -5.29 23.15 -20.20
CA THR A 468 -4.00 22.56 -19.86
C THR A 468 -4.07 21.05 -20.06
N TYR A 469 -3.09 20.49 -20.73
CA TYR A 469 -2.94 19.06 -20.97
C TYR A 469 -1.66 18.57 -20.31
N ILE A 470 -1.77 17.48 -19.54
CA ILE A 470 -0.66 16.85 -18.87
C ILE A 470 -0.18 15.69 -19.73
N HIS A 471 1.08 15.72 -20.14
CA HIS A 471 1.72 14.64 -20.89
C HIS A 471 2.46 13.73 -19.91
N LEU A 472 2.23 12.42 -20.01
CA LEU A 472 2.86 11.40 -19.17
C LEU A 472 3.42 10.26 -20.03
N TYR A 473 4.56 9.71 -19.65
CA TYR A 473 4.93 8.36 -20.05
C TYR A 473 4.30 7.37 -19.09
N LEU A 474 3.64 6.35 -19.62
CA LEU A 474 3.13 5.23 -18.85
C LEU A 474 3.97 4.00 -19.14
N LEU A 475 4.56 3.42 -18.11
CA LEU A 475 5.30 2.16 -18.13
C LEU A 475 4.38 1.04 -17.62
N HIS A 476 4.20 -0.01 -18.41
CA HIS A 476 3.41 -1.18 -18.03
C HIS A 476 3.99 -1.86 -16.79
N GLN A 477 3.16 -2.24 -15.82
CA GLN A 477 3.62 -2.90 -14.59
C GLN A 477 3.71 -4.42 -14.80
N ILE A 478 4.93 -4.94 -14.92
CA ILE A 478 5.18 -6.37 -15.19
C ILE A 478 5.06 -7.17 -13.91
N ARG A 479 4.38 -8.33 -13.97
CA ARG A 479 4.19 -9.20 -12.78
C ARG A 479 4.45 -10.68 -13.02
N VAL A 480 3.68 -11.32 -13.89
CA VAL A 480 3.63 -12.79 -14.03
C VAL A 480 4.13 -13.20 -15.40
N GLN A 481 4.86 -14.32 -15.49
CA GLN A 481 5.29 -14.85 -16.77
C GLN A 481 4.21 -15.74 -17.42
N PRO A 482 3.85 -15.54 -18.71
CA PRO A 482 4.33 -14.47 -19.60
C PRO A 482 3.62 -13.13 -19.34
N ASP A 483 4.33 -12.03 -19.62
CA ASP A 483 3.82 -10.66 -19.58
C ASP A 483 4.37 -9.86 -20.77
N PHE A 484 4.19 -8.55 -20.82
CA PHE A 484 4.81 -7.67 -21.81
C PHE A 484 5.44 -6.42 -21.19
N ASP A 485 6.52 -5.92 -21.79
CA ASP A 485 7.11 -4.62 -21.44
C ASP A 485 6.58 -3.59 -22.44
N ALA A 486 5.91 -2.56 -21.96
CA ALA A 486 5.38 -1.51 -22.81
C ALA A 486 5.56 -0.12 -22.20
N ILE A 487 5.89 0.84 -23.07
CA ILE A 487 5.96 2.25 -22.72
C ILE A 487 5.11 3.01 -23.72
N ILE A 488 4.13 3.77 -23.21
CA ILE A 488 3.24 4.58 -24.04
C ILE A 488 3.30 6.04 -23.60
N HIS A 489 3.00 6.95 -24.52
CA HIS A 489 2.78 8.36 -24.21
C HIS A 489 1.29 8.64 -24.17
N VAL A 490 0.81 9.20 -23.06
CA VAL A 490 -0.58 9.63 -22.90
C VAL A 490 -0.71 11.12 -22.62
N ILE A 491 -1.92 11.63 -22.87
CA ILE A 491 -2.35 12.97 -22.49
C ILE A 491 -3.61 12.89 -21.63
N ILE A 492 -3.64 13.69 -20.56
CA ILE A 492 -4.80 13.89 -19.70
C ILE A 492 -5.27 15.35 -19.83
N ASP A 493 -6.58 15.55 -20.03
CA ASP A 493 -7.26 16.82 -19.77
C ASP A 493 -7.81 16.76 -18.33
N PRO A 494 -7.25 17.51 -17.37
CA PRO A 494 -7.70 17.47 -15.98
C PRO A 494 -9.19 17.80 -15.80
N ALA A 495 -9.80 18.52 -16.75
CA ALA A 495 -11.24 18.80 -16.73
C ALA A 495 -12.11 17.56 -16.96
N ASN A 496 -11.54 16.46 -17.47
CA ASN A 496 -12.21 15.18 -17.69
C ASN A 496 -11.90 14.17 -16.56
N CYS A 497 -11.35 14.62 -15.44
CA CYS A 497 -11.14 13.80 -14.26
C CYS A 497 -12.26 14.01 -13.24
N THR A 498 -12.64 12.95 -12.54
CA THR A 498 -13.54 12.97 -11.38
C THR A 498 -12.72 12.70 -10.14
N THR A 499 -12.78 13.58 -9.14
CA THR A 499 -11.97 13.55 -7.91
C THR A 499 -12.49 14.58 -6.92
N ASP A 500 -12.24 14.36 -5.63
CA ASP A 500 -12.55 15.30 -4.55
C ASP A 500 -11.37 16.14 -4.09
N ILE A 501 -10.21 16.03 -4.75
CA ILE A 501 -9.09 16.93 -4.49
C ILE A 501 -9.43 18.36 -4.97
N ASP A 502 -8.93 19.36 -4.24
CA ASP A 502 -8.96 20.76 -4.67
C ASP A 502 -8.43 20.88 -6.12
N PRO A 503 -9.21 21.46 -7.06
CA PRO A 503 -8.81 21.60 -8.46
C PRO A 503 -7.44 22.28 -8.66
N SER A 504 -7.04 23.17 -7.75
CA SER A 504 -5.73 23.83 -7.80
C SER A 504 -4.56 22.88 -7.53
N LYS A 505 -4.81 21.73 -6.88
CA LYS A 505 -3.82 20.70 -6.55
C LYS A 505 -3.86 19.51 -7.49
N LEU A 506 -4.93 19.33 -8.29
CA LEU A 506 -5.10 18.19 -9.18
C LEU A 506 -3.92 18.02 -10.14
N ASN A 507 -3.46 19.09 -10.79
CA ASN A 507 -2.35 18.98 -11.74
C ASN A 507 -1.05 18.50 -11.07
N ASN A 508 -0.82 18.85 -9.80
CA ASN A 508 0.32 18.37 -9.03
C ASN A 508 0.16 16.89 -8.69
N LEU A 509 -1.04 16.47 -8.26
CA LEU A 509 -1.35 15.06 -8.05
C LEU A 509 -1.07 14.24 -9.31
N LEU A 510 -1.64 14.64 -10.46
CA LEU A 510 -1.51 13.92 -11.73
C LEU A 510 -0.08 13.91 -12.28
N GLY A 511 0.70 14.97 -12.03
CA GLY A 511 2.08 15.12 -12.48
C GLY A 511 3.12 14.46 -11.57
N LYS A 512 2.72 13.81 -10.47
CA LYS A 512 3.64 13.11 -9.58
C LYS A 512 4.17 11.84 -10.27
N ASN A 513 5.50 11.70 -10.33
CA ASN A 513 6.15 10.50 -10.86
C ASN A 513 5.89 9.30 -9.94
N GLY A 514 5.74 8.11 -10.53
CA GLY A 514 5.49 6.87 -9.79
C GLY A 514 4.02 6.65 -9.45
N ASN A 515 3.11 7.53 -9.88
CA ASN A 515 1.68 7.30 -9.74
C ASN A 515 1.27 6.04 -10.51
N GLU A 516 0.56 5.14 -9.84
CA GLU A 516 0.10 3.86 -10.40
C GLU A 516 -1.35 3.98 -10.88
N TRP A 517 -1.62 3.48 -12.08
CA TRP A 517 -2.91 3.58 -12.74
C TRP A 517 -3.43 2.19 -13.08
N ALA A 518 -4.70 1.95 -12.75
CA ALA A 518 -5.46 0.80 -13.23
C ALA A 518 -6.35 1.22 -14.39
N PHE A 519 -6.58 0.28 -15.32
CA PHE A 519 -7.56 0.42 -16.40
C PHE A 519 -8.66 -0.66 -16.24
N PRO A 520 -9.59 -0.48 -15.27
CA PRO A 520 -10.68 -1.44 -15.03
C PRO A 520 -11.41 -1.87 -16.31
N GLY A 521 -11.70 -3.17 -16.42
CA GLY A 521 -12.35 -3.77 -17.59
C GLY A 521 -11.43 -4.02 -18.79
N ILE A 522 -10.13 -3.74 -18.67
CA ILE A 522 -9.11 -4.12 -19.65
C ILE A 522 -8.20 -5.17 -19.00
N ASP A 523 -8.17 -6.37 -19.55
CA ASP A 523 -7.36 -7.46 -19.01
C ASP A 523 -5.86 -7.17 -19.21
N ASN A 524 -5.03 -7.65 -18.29
CA ASN A 524 -3.58 -7.58 -18.41
C ASN A 524 -3.05 -8.62 -19.41
N ASP A 525 -3.33 -8.39 -20.68
CA ASP A 525 -2.93 -9.24 -21.80
C ASP A 525 -2.40 -8.39 -22.95
N ILE A 526 -1.41 -8.92 -23.66
CA ILE A 526 -0.76 -8.24 -24.78
C ILE A 526 -1.72 -7.85 -25.91
N GLY A 527 -2.78 -8.63 -26.12
CA GLY A 527 -3.86 -8.37 -27.08
C GLY A 527 -4.75 -7.20 -26.70
N TYR A 528 -4.79 -6.81 -25.43
CA TYR A 528 -5.54 -5.67 -24.91
C TYR A 528 -4.66 -4.48 -24.50
N ARG A 529 -3.36 -4.52 -24.84
CA ARG A 529 -2.45 -3.41 -24.57
C ARG A 529 -2.96 -2.10 -25.18
N LEU A 530 -2.56 -0.99 -24.57
CA LEU A 530 -2.99 0.34 -24.97
C LEU A 530 -2.16 0.83 -26.16
N THR A 531 -2.83 1.20 -27.24
CA THR A 531 -2.21 1.79 -28.44
C THR A 531 -2.97 3.04 -28.86
N PRO A 532 -2.49 3.84 -29.82
CA PRO A 532 -3.28 4.96 -30.36
C PRO A 532 -4.66 4.53 -30.93
N ALA A 533 -4.81 3.26 -31.33
CA ALA A 533 -6.08 2.72 -31.81
C ALA A 533 -7.10 2.49 -30.67
N SER A 534 -6.65 2.41 -29.42
CA SER A 534 -7.52 2.28 -28.24
C SER A 534 -8.37 3.54 -27.99
N GLY A 535 -8.00 4.69 -28.56
CA GLY A 535 -8.77 5.93 -28.45
C GLY A 535 -8.68 6.58 -27.08
N LEU A 536 -9.85 6.89 -26.49
CA LEU A 536 -9.95 7.40 -25.12
C LEU A 536 -10.24 6.26 -24.17
N VAL A 537 -9.42 6.13 -23.12
CA VAL A 537 -9.56 5.08 -22.11
C VAL A 537 -9.74 5.71 -20.73
N ARG A 538 -10.57 5.09 -19.89
CA ARG A 538 -10.75 5.51 -18.50
C ARG A 538 -9.73 4.78 -17.63
N ALA A 539 -9.15 5.51 -16.70
CA ALA A 539 -8.17 5.01 -15.75
C ALA A 539 -8.51 5.48 -14.33
N GLN A 540 -8.20 4.65 -13.35
CA GLN A 540 -8.29 4.95 -11.93
C GLN A 540 -6.88 5.12 -11.38
N LEU A 541 -6.65 6.24 -10.67
CA LEU A 541 -5.43 6.41 -9.88
C LEU A 541 -5.54 5.50 -8.66
N LEU A 542 -4.52 4.69 -8.43
CA LEU A 542 -4.53 3.72 -7.35
C LEU A 542 -3.95 4.32 -6.07
N GLY A 543 -4.62 4.09 -4.94
CA GLY A 543 -4.12 4.42 -3.60
C GLY A 543 -4.29 5.90 -3.22
N ASP A 544 -4.99 6.69 -4.05
CA ASP A 544 -5.32 8.05 -3.69
C ASP A 544 -6.60 8.10 -2.85
N ILE A 545 -6.60 8.95 -1.82
CA ILE A 545 -7.77 9.10 -0.93
C ILE A 545 -8.95 9.85 -1.57
N TYR A 546 -8.78 10.36 -2.79
CA TYR A 546 -9.75 11.19 -3.49
C TYR A 546 -10.55 10.41 -4.55
N SER A 547 -10.31 9.10 -4.67
CA SER A 547 -10.92 8.22 -5.68
C SER A 547 -10.79 8.79 -7.09
N THR A 548 -9.60 9.25 -7.47
CA THR A 548 -9.38 9.99 -8.71
C THR A 548 -9.50 9.07 -9.93
N THR A 549 -10.38 9.43 -10.85
CA THR A 549 -10.51 8.76 -12.16
C THR A 549 -10.35 9.77 -13.27
N CYS A 550 -9.69 9.39 -14.36
CA CYS A 550 -9.41 10.27 -15.49
C CYS A 550 -9.64 9.57 -16.83
N THR A 551 -9.96 10.34 -17.87
CA THR A 551 -9.90 9.86 -19.25
C THR A 551 -8.56 10.22 -19.86
N MET A 552 -7.87 9.23 -20.41
CA MET A 552 -6.55 9.37 -21.05
C MET A 552 -6.66 9.15 -22.56
N GLN A 553 -5.91 9.94 -23.32
CA GLN A 553 -5.69 9.74 -24.76
C GLN A 553 -4.30 9.16 -24.99
N ILE A 554 -4.20 8.06 -25.74
CA ILE A 554 -2.91 7.46 -26.12
C ILE A 554 -2.38 8.17 -27.37
N VAL A 555 -1.19 8.74 -27.28
CA VAL A 555 -0.53 9.49 -28.35
C VAL A 555 0.28 8.57 -29.25
N GLU A 556 1.10 7.71 -28.64
CA GLU A 556 1.96 6.74 -29.31
C GLU A 556 2.37 5.60 -28.37
N GLU A 557 2.64 4.44 -28.97
CA GLU A 557 3.36 3.32 -28.34
C GLU A 557 4.85 3.49 -28.65
N ILE A 558 5.67 3.67 -27.61
CA ILE A 558 7.11 3.95 -27.73
C ILE A 558 7.90 2.63 -27.75
N GLN A 559 7.47 1.68 -26.93
CA GLN A 559 8.05 0.35 -26.80
C GLN A 559 6.91 -0.63 -26.56
N CYS A 560 7.01 -1.80 -27.19
CA CYS A 560 6.30 -2.98 -26.73
C CYS A 560 7.07 -4.25 -27.10
N THR A 561 7.40 -5.07 -26.11
CA THR A 561 8.05 -6.37 -26.28
C THR A 561 7.39 -7.46 -25.43
N ILE A 562 7.40 -8.71 -25.91
CA ILE A 562 6.70 -9.84 -25.29
C ILE A 562 7.67 -10.64 -24.41
N GLY A 563 7.26 -10.91 -23.17
CA GLY A 563 7.98 -11.74 -22.22
C GLY A 563 7.96 -13.22 -22.57
N PRO A 564 8.81 -14.04 -21.93
CA PRO A 564 9.60 -13.72 -20.75
C PRO A 564 10.93 -13.01 -21.00
N ASP A 565 11.42 -13.06 -22.24
CA ASP A 565 12.74 -12.57 -22.62
C ASP A 565 12.70 -11.16 -23.23
N PHE A 566 11.52 -10.68 -23.65
CA PHE A 566 11.29 -9.32 -24.16
C PHE A 566 12.16 -8.93 -25.37
N TYR A 567 12.49 -9.91 -26.23
CA TYR A 567 13.19 -9.67 -27.50
C TYR A 567 12.24 -9.45 -28.68
N GLU A 568 11.06 -10.07 -28.64
CA GLU A 568 10.06 -10.03 -29.72
C GLU A 568 9.16 -8.80 -29.56
N ASP A 569 9.00 -8.03 -30.64
CA ASP A 569 8.12 -6.87 -30.66
C ASP A 569 6.65 -7.31 -30.67
N CYS A 570 5.77 -6.52 -30.05
CA CYS A 570 4.34 -6.83 -29.97
C CYS A 570 3.56 -6.70 -31.28
N ASN A 571 4.22 -6.28 -32.37
CA ASN A 571 3.62 -6.03 -33.68
C ASN A 571 3.95 -7.14 -34.70
N VAL A 572 4.54 -8.25 -34.25
CA VAL A 572 4.90 -9.43 -35.05
C VAL A 572 3.67 -10.29 -35.35
#